data_AF-A0A8T5S229-F1
#
_entry.id   AF-A0A8T5S229-F1
#
_cell.length_a   1.000
_cell.length_b   1.000
_cell.length_c   1.000
_cell.angle_alpha   90.00
_cell.angle_beta   90.00
_cell.angle_gamma   90.00
#
_symmetry.space_group_name_H-M   'P 1'
#
loop_
_entity.id
_entity.type
_entity.pdbx_description
1 polymer ?
#
loop_
_entity_poly.entity_id
_entity_poly.type
_entity_poly.pdbx_seq_one_letter_code
_entity_poly.pdbx_strand_id
1 'polypeptide(L)'
;MSSEESQKLNVKDWITLSTVMIGAVLTILALIWQLPPDNGIVTITFLLMLSFIFFVNSVSANSKANFEANSRDNSDERVKRFVTFAEYTFGFGFTLVIVGFSILGYEYLLKYEGREIITLLLPIVFLVTAWIVIFIYNLLNYFGKPLGALRSLKRNIWILIELLCLIIIIFDFFEVLTLP
;
A
#
# COMPACT_ATOMS: atom_id res chain seq x y z
N MET A 1 8.69 0.16 -39.03
CA MET A 1 8.10 1.19 -38.15
C MET A 1 8.50 0.83 -36.74
N SER A 2 9.28 1.72 -36.13
CA SER A 2 10.15 1.48 -35.00
C SER A 2 9.40 1.29 -33.69
N SER A 3 9.94 0.40 -32.87
CA SER A 3 9.62 0.06 -31.49
C SER A 3 9.85 1.20 -30.48
N GLU A 4 9.61 2.46 -30.86
CA GLU A 4 9.88 3.64 -30.02
C GLU A 4 8.64 4.18 -29.28
N GLU A 5 7.45 3.63 -29.52
CA GLU A 5 6.24 4.01 -28.77
C GLU A 5 6.09 3.30 -27.42
N SER A 6 6.87 2.27 -27.11
CA SER A 6 6.65 1.41 -25.94
C SER A 6 7.24 1.91 -24.61
N GLN A 7 7.83 3.11 -24.58
CA GLN A 7 8.50 3.64 -23.38
C GLN A 7 8.31 5.15 -23.15
N LYS A 8 7.23 5.74 -23.67
CA LYS A 8 6.66 6.92 -22.98
C LYS A 8 6.23 6.46 -21.59
N LEU A 9 7.17 6.55 -20.66
CA LEU A 9 7.05 6.12 -19.27
C LEU A 9 5.68 6.55 -18.74
N ASN A 10 4.99 5.58 -18.13
CA ASN A 10 3.60 5.72 -17.68
C ASN A 10 3.44 6.62 -16.44
N VAL A 11 4.18 7.73 -16.39
CA VAL A 11 4.35 8.59 -15.22
C VAL A 11 3.05 9.33 -14.87
N LYS A 12 2.23 9.64 -15.89
CA LYS A 12 0.95 10.33 -15.71
C LYS A 12 -0.06 9.49 -14.93
N ASP A 13 -0.11 8.18 -15.18
CA ASP A 13 -1.02 7.25 -14.50
C ASP A 13 -0.68 7.12 -13.01
N TRP A 14 0.61 7.10 -12.66
CA TRP A 14 1.05 7.00 -11.27
C TRP A 14 0.76 8.24 -10.43
N ILE A 15 0.80 9.44 -11.04
CA ILE A 15 0.38 10.67 -10.38
C ILE A 15 -1.11 10.58 -10.04
N THR A 16 -1.95 10.23 -11.02
CA THR A 16 -3.40 10.09 -10.80
C THR A 16 -3.72 9.05 -9.72
N LEU A 17 -3.10 7.87 -9.79
CA LEU A 17 -3.30 6.82 -8.78
C LEU A 17 -2.92 7.29 -7.37
N SER A 18 -1.75 7.93 -7.22
CA SER A 18 -1.29 8.42 -5.92
C SER A 18 -2.20 9.53 -5.37
N THR A 19 -2.68 10.43 -6.22
CA THR A 19 -3.63 11.48 -5.83
C THR A 19 -4.98 10.92 -5.40
N VAL A 20 -5.50 9.90 -6.09
CA VAL A 20 -6.73 9.20 -5.69
C VAL A 20 -6.54 8.54 -4.32
N MET A 21 -5.39 7.89 -4.09
CA MET A 21 -5.09 7.28 -2.80
C MET A 21 -4.97 8.30 -1.67
N ILE A 22 -4.41 9.50 -1.93
CA ILE A 22 -4.42 10.61 -0.96
C ILE A 22 -5.86 10.97 -0.58
N GLY A 23 -6.73 11.16 -1.57
CA GLY A 23 -8.15 11.47 -1.33
C GLY A 23 -8.83 10.38 -0.50
N ALA A 24 -8.64 9.12 -0.86
CA ALA A 24 -9.18 7.99 -0.12
C ALA A 24 -8.70 7.97 1.35
N VAL A 25 -7.39 8.10 1.60
CA VAL A 25 -6.82 8.14 2.95
C VAL A 25 -7.41 9.27 3.79
N LEU A 26 -7.54 10.47 3.23
CA LEU A 26 -8.15 11.61 3.93
C LEU A 26 -9.63 11.37 4.24
N THR A 27 -10.38 10.78 3.30
CA THR A 27 -11.78 10.40 3.54
C THR A 27 -11.90 9.37 4.64
N ILE A 28 -11.07 8.33 4.65
CA ILE A 28 -11.06 7.30 5.69
C ILE A 28 -10.74 7.94 7.04
N LEU A 29 -9.67 8.74 7.12
CA LEU A 29 -9.30 9.47 8.34
C LEU A 29 -10.47 10.32 8.87
N ALA A 30 -11.19 11.02 7.99
CA ALA A 30 -12.36 11.79 8.39
C ALA A 30 -13.49 10.89 8.93
N LEU A 31 -13.78 9.77 8.27
CA LEU A 31 -14.86 8.86 8.65
C LEU A 31 -14.58 8.12 9.96
N ILE A 32 -13.36 7.62 10.17
CA ILE A 32 -13.04 6.86 11.39
C ILE A 32 -13.08 7.74 12.64
N TRP A 33 -12.78 9.04 12.52
CA TRP A 33 -12.87 9.98 13.63
C TRP A 33 -14.30 10.46 13.90
N GLN A 34 -15.24 10.25 12.98
CA GLN A 34 -16.67 10.50 13.24
C GLN A 34 -17.29 9.41 14.11
N LEU A 35 -16.85 8.15 13.95
CA LEU A 35 -17.32 7.02 14.74
C LEU A 35 -16.14 6.12 15.13
N PRO A 36 -15.31 6.51 16.11
CA PRO A 36 -14.09 5.77 16.42
C PRO A 36 -14.38 4.37 17.02
N PRO A 37 -13.53 3.38 16.72
CA PRO A 37 -13.49 2.14 17.49
C PRO A 37 -13.02 2.43 18.93
N ASP A 38 -13.23 1.47 19.83
CA ASP A 38 -12.89 1.66 21.25
C ASP A 38 -11.37 1.60 21.49
N ASN A 39 -10.65 0.83 20.68
CA ASN A 39 -9.18 0.71 20.69
C ASN A 39 -8.62 0.84 19.26
N GLY A 40 -7.29 0.85 19.12
CA GLY A 40 -6.61 0.81 17.81
C GLY A 40 -6.66 2.10 16.98
N ILE A 41 -7.49 3.09 17.34
CA ILE A 41 -7.67 4.34 16.56
C ILE A 41 -6.37 5.13 16.42
N VAL A 42 -5.52 5.12 17.46
CA VAL A 42 -4.22 5.80 17.42
C VAL A 42 -3.31 5.11 16.41
N THR A 43 -3.20 3.78 16.49
CA THR A 43 -2.42 2.98 15.55
C THR A 43 -2.90 3.17 14.10
N ILE A 44 -4.21 3.08 13.85
CA ILE A 44 -4.79 3.24 12.52
C ILE A 44 -4.52 4.65 11.98
N THR A 45 -4.78 5.69 12.78
CA THR A 45 -4.53 7.08 12.38
C THR A 45 -3.06 7.30 12.03
N PHE A 46 -2.14 6.77 12.84
CA PHE A 46 -0.71 6.87 12.59
C PHE A 46 -0.30 6.20 11.27
N LEU A 47 -0.77 4.98 11.02
CA LEU A 47 -0.50 4.25 9.78
C LEU A 47 -1.03 4.98 8.54
N LEU A 48 -2.25 5.51 8.61
CA LEU A 48 -2.87 6.26 7.52
C LEU A 48 -2.18 7.60 7.26
N MET A 49 -1.74 8.30 8.31
CA MET A 49 -0.96 9.54 8.18
C MET A 49 0.42 9.27 7.56
N LEU A 50 1.09 8.19 7.95
CA LEU A 50 2.33 7.78 7.28
C LEU A 50 2.08 7.43 5.82
N SER A 51 1.02 6.68 5.52
CA SER A 51 0.61 6.35 4.15
C SER A 51 0.41 7.60 3.29
N PHE A 52 -0.27 8.62 3.82
CA PHE A 52 -0.43 9.92 3.17
C PHE A 52 0.91 10.54 2.75
N ILE A 53 1.89 10.58 3.67
CA ILE A 53 3.22 11.13 3.39
C ILE A 53 3.88 10.36 2.22
N PHE A 54 3.75 9.04 2.19
CA PHE A 54 4.31 8.23 1.10
C PHE A 54 3.64 8.49 -0.24
N PHE A 55 2.32 8.67 -0.28
CA PHE A 55 1.63 9.01 -1.54
C PHE A 55 1.99 10.40 -2.04
N VAL A 56 2.13 11.40 -1.16
CA VAL A 56 2.61 12.74 -1.55
C VAL A 56 4.02 12.68 -2.14
N ASN A 57 4.90 11.88 -1.55
CA ASN A 57 6.25 11.66 -2.08
C ASN A 57 6.24 10.90 -3.42
N SER A 58 5.33 9.95 -3.61
CA SER A 58 5.12 9.28 -4.91
C SER A 58 4.69 10.28 -5.99
N VAL A 59 3.73 11.16 -5.71
CA VAL A 59 3.31 12.23 -6.64
C VAL A 59 4.50 13.13 -6.99
N SER A 60 5.25 13.57 -5.98
CA SER A 60 6.36 14.50 -6.14
C SER A 60 7.48 13.91 -7.00
N ALA A 61 7.86 12.67 -6.73
CA ALA A 61 8.90 11.96 -7.46
C ALA A 61 8.48 11.65 -8.91
N ASN A 62 7.23 11.25 -9.15
CA ASN A 62 6.71 11.06 -10.50
C ASN A 62 6.66 12.39 -11.27
N SER A 63 6.18 13.46 -10.65
CA SER A 63 6.17 14.79 -11.28
C SER A 63 7.58 15.23 -11.70
N LYS A 64 8.57 15.01 -10.82
CA LYS A 64 9.98 15.29 -11.12
C LYS A 64 10.51 14.43 -12.27
N ALA A 65 10.23 13.13 -12.27
CA ALA A 65 10.61 12.22 -13.36
C ALA A 65 10.02 12.67 -14.70
N ASN A 66 8.74 13.08 -14.72
CA ASN A 66 8.09 13.58 -15.92
C ASN A 66 8.73 14.88 -16.43
N PHE A 67 9.06 15.80 -15.53
CA PHE A 67 9.74 17.04 -15.90
C PHE A 67 11.13 16.78 -16.51
N GLU A 68 11.91 15.89 -15.91
CA GLU A 68 13.24 15.54 -16.39
C GLU A 68 13.20 14.78 -17.72
N ALA A 69 12.24 13.85 -17.91
CA ALA A 69 12.08 13.12 -19.17
C ALA A 69 11.70 14.01 -20.37
N ASN A 70 11.10 15.17 -20.11
CA ASN A 70 10.73 16.15 -21.14
C ASN A 70 11.80 17.24 -21.34
N SER A 71 12.86 17.25 -20.53
CA SER A 71 13.97 18.21 -20.64
C SER A 71 15.05 17.66 -21.59
N ARG A 72 15.72 18.53 -22.37
CA ARG A 72 16.75 18.11 -23.36
C ARG A 72 18.02 17.51 -22.74
N ASP A 73 18.16 17.56 -21.42
CA ASP A 73 19.30 17.06 -20.65
C ASP A 73 18.96 15.66 -20.10
N ASN A 74 18.85 14.69 -21.01
CA ASN A 74 18.39 13.33 -20.71
C ASN A 74 19.50 12.49 -20.08
N SER A 75 19.45 12.34 -18.76
CA SER A 75 20.05 11.18 -18.11
C SER A 75 18.96 10.16 -17.79
N ASP A 76 18.74 9.21 -18.70
CA ASP A 76 17.77 8.10 -18.54
C ASP A 76 17.87 7.40 -17.18
N GLU A 77 19.07 7.37 -16.60
CA GLU A 77 19.33 6.81 -15.28
C GLU A 77 18.67 7.62 -14.15
N ARG A 78 18.67 8.96 -14.22
CA ARG A 78 18.07 9.82 -13.20
C ARG A 78 16.54 9.71 -13.20
N VAL A 79 15.94 9.69 -14.39
CA VAL A 79 14.50 9.46 -14.57
C VAL A 79 14.09 8.09 -13.99
N LYS A 80 14.86 7.03 -14.30
CA LYS A 80 14.61 5.68 -13.75
C LYS A 80 14.69 5.64 -12.22
N ARG A 81 15.62 6.38 -11.60
CA ARG A 81 15.75 6.46 -10.14
C ARG A 81 14.51 7.10 -9.51
N PHE A 82 14.01 8.22 -10.05
CA PHE A 82 12.81 8.88 -9.55
C PHE A 82 11.55 8.02 -9.70
N VAL A 83 11.38 7.36 -10.86
CA VAL A 83 10.26 6.42 -11.07
C VAL A 83 10.33 5.25 -10.09
N THR A 84 11.52 4.67 -9.88
CA THR A 84 11.70 3.56 -8.93
C THR A 84 11.38 3.99 -7.49
N PHE A 85 11.81 5.19 -7.09
CA PHE A 85 11.50 5.74 -5.77
C PHE A 85 9.99 5.95 -5.61
N ALA A 86 9.32 6.48 -6.64
CA ALA A 86 7.88 6.68 -6.61
C ALA A 86 7.09 5.35 -6.53
N GLU A 87 7.51 4.32 -7.28
CA GLU A 87 6.94 2.97 -7.16
C GLU A 87 7.10 2.42 -5.73
N TYR A 88 8.24 2.67 -5.09
CA TYR A 88 8.52 2.17 -3.75
C TYR A 88 7.71 2.89 -2.67
N THR A 89 7.64 4.22 -2.72
CA THR A 89 6.85 5.00 -1.76
C THR A 89 5.36 4.70 -1.94
N PHE A 90 4.87 4.61 -3.19
CA PHE A 90 3.48 4.20 -3.43
C PHE A 90 3.19 2.81 -2.84
N GLY A 91 4.04 1.82 -3.13
CA GLY A 91 3.87 0.45 -2.63
C GLY A 91 3.83 0.39 -1.11
N PHE A 92 4.75 1.09 -0.44
CA PHE A 92 4.79 1.13 1.02
C PHE A 92 3.57 1.86 1.62
N GLY A 93 3.19 3.00 1.04
CA GLY A 93 1.97 3.71 1.43
C GLY A 93 0.74 2.81 1.33
N PHE A 94 0.62 2.05 0.25
CA PHE A 94 -0.48 1.11 0.04
C PHE A 94 -0.49 -0.05 1.07
N THR A 95 0.67 -0.60 1.41
CA THR A 95 0.79 -1.60 2.49
C THR A 95 0.31 -1.06 3.82
N LEU A 96 0.67 0.19 4.17
CA LEU A 96 0.17 0.83 5.40
C LEU A 96 -1.35 1.04 5.38
N VAL A 97 -1.95 1.32 4.22
CA VAL A 97 -3.41 1.35 4.06
C VAL A 97 -4.01 -0.02 4.34
N ILE A 98 -3.49 -1.09 3.72
CA ILE A 98 -3.97 -2.46 3.92
C ILE A 98 -3.90 -2.86 5.41
N VAL A 99 -2.76 -2.59 6.05
CA VAL A 99 -2.56 -2.86 7.49
C VAL A 99 -3.57 -2.05 8.33
N GLY A 100 -3.69 -0.75 8.06
CA GLY A 100 -4.63 0.13 8.75
C GLY A 100 -6.08 -0.34 8.62
N PHE A 101 -6.50 -0.76 7.42
CA PHE A 101 -7.84 -1.32 7.21
C PHE A 101 -8.05 -2.67 7.87
N SER A 102 -7.03 -3.51 7.93
CA SER A 102 -7.11 -4.82 8.60
C SER A 102 -7.36 -4.63 10.09
N ILE A 103 -6.63 -3.71 10.72
CA ILE A 103 -6.81 -3.35 12.13
C ILE A 103 -8.18 -2.67 12.33
N LEU A 104 -8.54 -1.71 11.49
CA LEU A 104 -9.81 -1.00 11.58
C LEU A 104 -11.02 -1.96 11.49
N GLY A 105 -11.00 -2.87 10.52
CA GLY A 105 -12.05 -3.87 10.35
C GLY A 105 -12.14 -4.81 11.54
N TYR A 106 -10.99 -5.24 12.06
CA TYR A 106 -10.89 -6.05 13.28
C TYR A 106 -11.48 -5.34 14.49
N GLU A 107 -11.06 -4.10 14.79
CA GLU A 107 -11.49 -3.34 15.96
C GLU A 107 -13.00 -3.03 15.93
N TYR A 108 -13.54 -2.70 14.76
CA TYR A 108 -15.00 -2.54 14.63
C TYR A 108 -15.74 -3.84 14.87
N LEU A 109 -15.30 -4.97 14.28
CA LEU A 109 -15.97 -6.25 14.53
C LEU A 109 -15.84 -6.68 15.99
N LEU A 110 -14.70 -6.44 16.62
CA LEU A 110 -14.50 -6.70 18.04
C LEU A 110 -15.50 -5.93 18.90
N LYS A 111 -15.79 -4.67 18.55
CA LYS A 111 -16.80 -3.85 19.23
C LYS A 111 -18.23 -4.36 19.07
N TYR A 112 -18.60 -4.91 17.90
CA TYR A 112 -19.98 -5.32 17.62
C TYR A 112 -20.27 -6.80 17.93
N GLU A 113 -19.35 -7.69 17.58
CA GLU A 113 -19.50 -9.14 17.68
C GLU A 113 -18.67 -9.75 18.82
N GLY A 114 -17.75 -8.98 19.43
CA GLY A 114 -16.87 -9.48 20.48
C GLY A 114 -15.76 -10.39 19.94
N ARG A 115 -15.21 -11.24 20.82
CA ARG A 115 -14.10 -12.18 20.51
C ARG A 115 -14.60 -13.48 19.86
N GLU A 116 -15.52 -13.35 18.92
CA GLU A 116 -15.99 -14.47 18.11
C GLU A 116 -15.01 -14.77 16.96
N ILE A 117 -15.00 -16.00 16.47
CA ILE A 117 -14.09 -16.42 15.39
C ILE A 117 -14.24 -15.54 14.14
N ILE A 118 -15.45 -15.02 13.89
CA ILE A 118 -15.73 -14.14 12.75
C ILE A 118 -14.94 -12.83 12.79
N THR A 119 -14.66 -12.30 13.99
CA THR A 119 -13.84 -11.11 14.22
C THR A 119 -12.41 -11.30 13.72
N LEU A 120 -11.84 -12.49 13.94
CA LEU A 120 -10.51 -12.83 13.46
C LEU A 120 -10.51 -13.24 11.98
N LEU A 121 -11.61 -13.82 11.50
CA LEU A 121 -11.74 -14.27 10.12
C LEU A 121 -11.70 -13.11 9.11
N LEU A 122 -12.28 -11.96 9.46
CA LEU A 122 -12.30 -10.78 8.59
C LEU A 122 -10.90 -10.30 8.18
N PRO A 123 -9.98 -9.94 9.10
CA PRO A 123 -8.63 -9.50 8.72
C PRO A 123 -7.84 -10.60 8.01
N ILE A 124 -8.03 -11.87 8.37
CA ILE A 124 -7.40 -13.01 7.67
C ILE A 124 -7.85 -13.05 6.21
N VAL A 125 -9.16 -13.10 5.95
CA VAL A 125 -9.72 -13.21 4.60
C VAL A 125 -9.36 -11.97 3.78
N PHE A 126 -9.41 -10.78 4.39
CA PHE A 126 -9.02 -9.54 3.74
C PHE A 126 -7.55 -9.57 3.27
N LEU A 127 -6.61 -9.89 4.16
CA LEU A 127 -5.18 -9.96 3.83
C LEU A 127 -4.87 -11.07 2.82
N VAL A 128 -5.43 -12.28 3.01
CA VAL A 128 -5.24 -13.39 2.07
C VAL A 128 -5.76 -13.03 0.69
N THR A 129 -6.93 -12.39 0.60
CA THR A 129 -7.48 -11.92 -0.68
C THR A 129 -6.57 -10.88 -1.32
N ALA A 130 -6.08 -9.90 -0.55
CA ALA A 130 -5.13 -8.91 -1.03
C ALA A 130 -3.87 -9.59 -1.59
N TRP A 131 -3.30 -10.56 -0.88
CA TRP A 131 -2.14 -11.33 -1.31
C TRP A 131 -2.38 -12.13 -2.59
N ILE A 132 -3.55 -12.75 -2.74
CA ILE A 132 -3.92 -13.50 -3.95
C ILE A 132 -4.00 -12.57 -5.16
N VAL A 133 -4.70 -11.43 -5.05
CA VAL A 133 -4.83 -10.45 -6.14
C VAL A 133 -3.47 -9.90 -6.53
N ILE A 134 -2.64 -9.59 -5.53
CA ILE A 134 -1.25 -9.20 -5.69
C ILE A 134 -0.47 -10.33 -6.40
N PHE A 135 -0.59 -11.58 -5.98
CA PHE A 135 0.11 -12.69 -6.61
C PHE A 135 -0.26 -12.82 -8.11
N ILE A 136 -1.55 -12.74 -8.43
CA ILE A 136 -2.06 -12.77 -9.82
C ILE A 136 -1.47 -11.62 -10.64
N TYR A 137 -1.51 -10.38 -10.12
CA TYR A 137 -0.92 -9.23 -10.81
C TYR A 137 0.56 -9.44 -11.13
N ASN A 138 1.33 -10.00 -10.20
CA ASN A 138 2.74 -10.30 -10.42
C ASN A 138 2.93 -11.35 -11.50
N LEU A 139 2.12 -12.42 -11.48
CA LEU A 139 2.21 -13.48 -12.47
C LEU A 139 1.97 -12.93 -13.88
N LEU A 140 0.98 -12.05 -14.06
CA LEU A 140 0.71 -11.37 -15.32
C LEU A 140 1.86 -10.44 -15.76
N ASN A 141 2.45 -9.70 -14.83
CA ASN A 141 3.46 -8.68 -15.14
C ASN A 141 4.86 -9.27 -15.43
N TYR A 142 5.17 -10.44 -14.85
CA TYR A 142 6.49 -11.08 -14.95
C TYR A 142 6.50 -12.34 -15.83
N PHE A 143 5.38 -12.73 -16.42
CA PHE A 143 5.32 -13.85 -17.36
C PHE A 143 6.31 -13.61 -18.51
N GLY A 144 7.34 -14.48 -18.62
CA GLY A 144 8.33 -14.45 -19.70
C GLY A 144 9.55 -13.53 -19.54
N LYS A 145 9.81 -12.92 -18.37
CA LYS A 145 11.01 -12.06 -18.16
C LYS A 145 11.98 -12.63 -17.10
N PRO A 146 13.27 -12.84 -17.43
CA PRO A 146 14.25 -13.49 -16.53
C PRO A 146 14.63 -12.65 -15.29
N LEU A 147 14.38 -11.34 -15.30
CA LEU A 147 14.63 -10.42 -14.17
C LEU A 147 13.45 -10.28 -13.18
N GLY A 148 12.37 -11.05 -13.35
CA GLY A 148 11.19 -10.97 -12.48
C GLY A 148 11.44 -11.29 -11.01
N ALA A 149 12.43 -12.15 -10.72
CA ALA A 149 12.74 -12.58 -9.35
C ALA A 149 13.27 -11.46 -8.44
N LEU A 150 14.11 -10.55 -8.97
CA LEU A 150 14.64 -9.41 -8.19
C LEU A 150 13.57 -8.33 -7.92
N ARG A 151 12.58 -8.21 -8.81
CA ARG A 151 11.48 -7.26 -8.66
C ARG A 151 10.36 -7.82 -7.76
N SER A 152 10.23 -9.14 -7.64
CA SER A 152 9.35 -9.79 -6.66
C SER A 152 9.85 -9.66 -5.21
N LEU A 153 11.17 -9.63 -4.98
CA LEU A 153 11.77 -9.43 -3.66
C LEU A 153 11.30 -8.15 -2.96
N LYS A 154 11.14 -7.05 -3.70
CA LYS A 154 10.61 -5.78 -3.16
C LYS A 154 9.22 -5.94 -2.55
N ARG A 155 8.40 -6.85 -3.09
CA ARG A 155 7.05 -7.10 -2.61
C ARG A 155 7.01 -8.06 -1.42
N ASN A 156 7.99 -8.95 -1.30
CA ASN A 156 8.07 -9.87 -0.16
C ASN A 156 8.24 -9.11 1.17
N ILE A 157 8.89 -7.94 1.15
CA ILE A 157 9.02 -7.07 2.32
C ILE A 157 7.65 -6.54 2.77
N TRP A 158 6.78 -6.20 1.81
CA TRP A 158 5.42 -5.71 2.09
C TRP A 158 4.52 -6.78 2.70
N ILE A 159 4.57 -7.98 2.13
CA ILE A 159 3.84 -9.14 2.66
C ILE A 159 4.32 -9.48 4.08
N LEU A 160 5.62 -9.34 4.37
CA LEU A 160 6.15 -9.54 5.71
C LEU A 160 5.51 -8.58 6.73
N ILE A 161 5.33 -7.30 6.38
CA ILE A 161 4.69 -6.31 7.26
C ILE A 161 3.22 -6.65 7.49
N GLU A 162 2.52 -7.05 6.43
CA GLU A 162 1.11 -7.48 6.51
C GLU A 162 0.96 -8.74 7.37
N LEU A 163 1.90 -9.68 7.27
CA LEU A 163 1.94 -10.90 8.09
C LEU A 163 2.25 -10.60 9.55
N LEU A 164 3.19 -9.69 9.83
CA LEU A 164 3.45 -9.21 11.20
C LEU A 164 2.21 -8.53 11.79
N CYS A 165 1.48 -7.73 11.00
CA CYS A 165 0.20 -7.15 11.43
C CYS A 165 -0.80 -8.24 11.80
N LEU A 166 -0.93 -9.29 10.97
CA LEU A 166 -1.84 -10.39 11.26
C LEU A 166 -1.48 -11.10 12.58
N ILE A 167 -0.19 -11.30 12.85
CA ILE A 167 0.28 -11.87 14.13
C ILE A 167 -0.12 -10.95 15.30
N ILE A 168 0.05 -9.64 15.17
CA ILE A 168 -0.34 -8.67 16.20
C ILE A 168 -1.85 -8.74 16.46
N ILE A 169 -2.68 -8.78 15.41
CA ILE A 169 -4.14 -8.93 15.52
C ILE A 169 -4.50 -10.25 16.22
N ILE A 170 -3.84 -11.35 15.90
CA ILE A 170 -4.06 -12.64 16.56
C ILE A 170 -3.72 -12.54 18.05
N PHE A 171 -2.61 -11.91 18.41
CA PHE A 171 -2.22 -11.74 19.81
C PHE A 171 -3.16 -10.82 20.58
N ASP A 172 -3.68 -9.77 19.94
CA ASP A 172 -4.72 -8.92 20.51
C ASP A 172 -6.03 -9.70 20.74
N PHE A 173 -6.42 -10.52 19.77
CA PHE A 173 -7.62 -11.36 19.85
C PHE A 173 -7.56 -12.34 21.04
N PHE A 174 -6.39 -12.90 21.33
CA PHE A 174 -6.15 -13.78 22.47
C PHE A 174 -5.75 -13.05 23.77
N GLU A 175 -5.87 -11.73 23.83
CA GLU A 175 -5.57 -10.91 25.02
C GLU A 175 -4.12 -10.99 25.51
N VAL A 176 -3.19 -11.37 24.62
CA VAL A 176 -1.75 -11.42 24.93
C VAL A 176 -1.15 -10.00 24.95
N LEU A 177 -1.67 -9.10 24.12
CA LEU A 177 -1.36 -7.68 24.05
C LEU A 177 -2.63 -6.89 23.71
N THR A 178 -2.59 -5.56 23.82
CA THR A 178 -3.70 -4.68 23.41
C THR A 178 -3.22 -3.65 22.40
N LEU A 179 -3.97 -3.48 21.31
CA LEU A 179 -3.72 -2.49 20.28
C LEU A 179 -4.16 -1.08 20.75
N PRO A 180 -3.25 -0.09 20.78
CA PRO A 180 -3.58 1.27 21.20
C PRO A 180 -4.22 2.13 20.10
#